data_AF-A0A931VDJ4-F1
#
_entry.id   AF-A0A931VDJ4-F1
#
_cell.length_a   1.000
_cell.length_b   1.000
_cell.length_c   1.000
_cell.angle_alpha   90.00
_cell.angle_beta   90.00
_cell.angle_gamma   90.00
#
_symmetry.space_group_name_H-M   'P 1'
#
loop_
_entity.id
_entity.type
_entity.pdbx_description
1 polymer ?
#
loop_
_entity_poly.entity_id
_entity_poly.type
_entity_poly.pdbx_seq_one_letter_code
_entity_poly.pdbx_strand_id
1 'polypeptide(L)'
;MKKLLFLFTGLLSIIIVLTITRAVVSNTLSTSGIDLNRLDDEIHTYKRETALMEEKLLHAAAYTTLQEEAKKRGYEQATSQIILSSPIPMALNR
;
A
#
# COMPACT_ATOMS: atom_id res chain seq x y z
N MET A 1 -33.89 -59.61 -4.80
CA MET A 1 -32.74 -58.97 -5.52
C MET A 1 -32.98 -57.51 -5.89
N LYS A 2 -34.15 -57.11 -6.41
CA LYS A 2 -34.44 -55.70 -6.79
C LYS A 2 -34.32 -54.68 -5.64
N LYS A 3 -34.72 -55.05 -4.41
CA LYS A 3 -34.58 -54.20 -3.21
C LYS A 3 -33.12 -53.94 -2.82
N LEU A 4 -32.25 -54.93 -3.00
CA LEU A 4 -30.82 -54.81 -2.72
C LEU A 4 -30.16 -53.89 -3.75
N LEU A 5 -30.50 -54.07 -5.04
CA LEU A 5 -30.09 -53.17 -6.13
C LEU A 5 -30.50 -51.72 -5.86
N PHE A 6 -31.73 -51.49 -5.38
CA PHE A 6 -32.23 -50.15 -5.05
C PHE A 6 -31.41 -49.47 -3.94
N LEU A 7 -31.02 -50.23 -2.92
CA LEU A 7 -30.15 -49.75 -1.83
C LEU A 7 -28.75 -49.39 -2.34
N PHE A 8 -28.16 -50.24 -3.18
CA PHE A 8 -26.85 -49.98 -3.78
C PHE A 8 -26.87 -48.74 -4.70
N THR A 9 -27.91 -48.58 -5.52
CA THR A 9 -28.05 -47.38 -6.36
C THR A 9 -28.26 -46.11 -5.54
N GLY A 10 -29.01 -46.18 -4.44
CA GLY A 10 -29.19 -45.06 -3.52
C GLY A 10 -27.86 -44.64 -2.86
N LEU A 11 -27.08 -45.62 -2.41
CA LEU A 11 -25.77 -45.39 -1.81
C LEU A 11 -24.80 -44.77 -2.82
N LEU A 12 -24.76 -45.28 -4.05
CA LEU A 12 -23.92 -44.74 -5.12
C LEU A 12 -24.30 -43.31 -5.47
N SER A 13 -25.61 -43.02 -5.55
CA SER A 13 -26.12 -41.67 -5.80
C SER A 13 -25.66 -40.68 -4.72
N ILE A 14 -25.77 -41.06 -3.43
CA ILE A 14 -25.31 -40.24 -2.31
C ILE A 14 -23.81 -39.94 -2.41
N ILE A 15 -22.99 -40.95 -2.74
CA ILE A 15 -21.54 -40.77 -2.88
C ILE A 15 -21.23 -39.78 -4.00
N ILE A 16 -21.91 -39.88 -5.14
CA ILE A 16 -21.73 -38.97 -6.27
C ILE A 16 -22.10 -37.54 -5.86
N VAL A 17 -23.26 -37.34 -5.23
CA VAL A 17 -23.72 -36.01 -4.78
C VAL A 17 -22.75 -35.41 -3.75
N LEU A 18 -22.27 -36.19 -2.78
CA LEU A 18 -21.28 -35.71 -1.81
C LEU A 18 -19.98 -35.28 -2.49
N THR A 19 -19.52 -36.05 -3.47
CA THR A 19 -18.25 -35.79 -4.17
C THR A 19 -18.34 -34.50 -4.99
N ILE A 20 -19.43 -34.31 -5.72
CA ILE A 20 -19.67 -33.09 -6.50
C ILE A 20 -19.76 -31.88 -5.57
N THR A 21 -20.55 -31.97 -4.50
CA THR A 21 -20.70 -30.88 -3.53
C THR A 21 -19.35 -30.48 -2.93
N ARG A 22 -18.54 -31.47 -2.53
CA ARG A 22 -17.20 -31.22 -1.97
C ARG A 22 -16.28 -30.55 -2.98
N ALA A 23 -16.31 -30.99 -4.24
CA ALA A 23 -15.50 -30.39 -5.30
C ALA A 23 -15.89 -28.93 -5.56
N VAL A 24 -17.20 -28.64 -5.63
CA VAL A 24 -17.70 -27.26 -5.81
C VAL A 24 -17.28 -26.37 -4.64
N VAL A 25 -17.52 -26.80 -3.40
CA VAL A 25 -17.15 -26.05 -2.20
C VAL A 25 -15.65 -25.82 -2.11
N SER A 26 -14.83 -26.83 -2.43
CA SER A 26 -13.38 -26.68 -2.43
C SER A 26 -12.93 -25.65 -3.47
N ASN A 27 -13.51 -25.68 -4.66
CA ASN A 27 -13.11 -24.78 -5.75
C ASN A 27 -13.52 -23.34 -5.47
N THR A 28 -14.72 -23.12 -4.92
CA THR A 28 -15.17 -21.79 -4.50
C THR A 28 -14.34 -21.27 -3.34
N LEU A 29 -14.06 -22.10 -2.34
CA LEU A 29 -13.24 -21.71 -1.19
C LEU A 29 -11.81 -21.35 -1.60
N SER A 30 -11.21 -22.11 -2.52
CA SER A 30 -9.88 -21.79 -3.07
C SER A 30 -9.88 -20.47 -3.85
N THR A 31 -10.91 -20.21 -4.66
CA THR A 31 -11.01 -18.98 -5.46
C THR A 31 -11.26 -17.77 -4.56
N SER A 32 -12.24 -17.87 -3.66
CA SER A 32 -12.58 -16.80 -2.73
C SER A 32 -11.47 -16.52 -1.72
N GLY A 33 -10.69 -17.52 -1.31
CA GLY A 33 -9.53 -17.32 -0.45
C GLY A 33 -8.41 -16.52 -1.13
N ILE A 34 -8.20 -16.74 -2.43
CA ILE A 34 -7.22 -15.96 -3.22
C ILE A 34 -7.68 -14.51 -3.37
N ASP A 35 -8.96 -14.29 -3.70
CA ASP A 35 -9.52 -12.95 -3.83
C ASP A 35 -9.49 -12.18 -2.49
N LEU A 36 -9.78 -12.87 -1.38
CA LEU A 36 -9.75 -12.28 -0.05
C LEU A 36 -8.33 -11.87 0.35
N ASN A 37 -7.34 -12.73 0.12
CA ASN A 37 -5.94 -12.40 0.38
C ASN A 37 -5.46 -11.22 -0.48
N ARG A 38 -5.85 -11.18 -1.75
CA ARG A 38 -5.50 -10.07 -2.64
C ARG A 38 -6.08 -8.74 -2.14
N LEU A 39 -7.32 -8.76 -1.65
CA LEU A 39 -7.97 -7.57 -1.09
C LEU A 39 -7.31 -7.13 0.22
N ASP A 40 -6.92 -8.08 1.08
CA ASP A 40 -6.23 -7.78 2.33
C ASP A 40 -4.84 -7.18 2.09
N ASP A 41 -4.08 -7.73 1.13
CA ASP A 41 -2.79 -7.18 0.70
C ASP A 41 -2.92 -5.74 0.17
N GLU A 42 -3.98 -5.48 -0.60
CA GLU A 42 -4.26 -4.15 -1.15
C GLU A 42 -4.62 -3.15 -0.02
N ILE A 43 -5.44 -3.55 0.95
CA ILE A 43 -5.76 -2.74 2.14
C ILE A 43 -4.49 -2.45 2.96
N HIS A 44 -3.64 -3.45 3.17
CA HIS A 44 -2.38 -3.29 3.89
C HIS A 44 -1.43 -2.33 3.19
N THR A 45 -1.37 -2.39 1.86
CA THR A 45 -0.56 -1.49 1.05
C THR A 45 -1.05 -0.05 1.20
N TYR A 46 -2.35 0.21 1.01
CA TYR A 46 -2.91 1.56 1.16
C TYR A 46 -2.73 2.12 2.56
N LYS A 47 -2.95 1.31 3.61
CA LYS A 47 -2.70 1.74 4.99
C LYS A 47 -1.25 2.19 5.21
N ARG A 48 -0.29 1.46 4.63
CA ARG A 48 1.12 1.79 4.73
C ARG A 48 1.45 3.09 3.99
N GLU A 49 0.92 3.27 2.78
CA GLU A 49 1.10 4.52 2.03
C GLU A 49 0.49 5.72 2.76
N THR A 50 -0.71 5.59 3.33
CA THR A 50 -1.33 6.67 4.10
C THR A 50 -0.51 7.04 5.33
N ALA A 51 0.05 6.05 6.05
CA ALA A 51 0.90 6.32 7.21
C ALA A 51 2.20 7.06 6.82
N LEU A 52 2.85 6.64 5.73
CA LEU A 52 4.03 7.33 5.21
C LEU A 52 3.72 8.75 4.73
N MET A 53 2.54 8.96 4.12
CA MET A 53 2.10 10.28 3.69
C MET A 53 1.82 11.19 4.89
N GLU A 54 1.16 10.66 5.92
CA GLU A 54 0.89 11.37 7.17
C GLU A 54 2.19 11.79 7.87
N GLU A 55 3.18 10.88 7.95
CA GLU A 55 4.50 11.18 8.50
C GLU A 55 5.20 12.32 7.74
N LYS A 56 5.20 12.27 6.39
CA LYS A 56 5.77 13.34 5.56
C LYS A 56 5.05 14.67 5.78
N LEU A 57 3.73 14.65 5.91
CA LEU A 57 2.92 15.83 6.13
C LEU A 57 3.20 16.44 7.51
N LEU A 58 3.32 15.60 8.55
CA LEU A 58 3.70 16.04 9.89
C LEU A 58 5.10 16.64 9.91
N HIS A 59 6.06 16.04 9.21
CA HIS A 59 7.41 16.61 9.06
C HIS A 59 7.37 17.97 8.34
N ALA A 60 6.65 18.07 7.22
CA ALA A 60 6.50 19.34 6.49
C ALA A 60 5.82 20.41 7.34
N ALA A 61 4.79 20.03 8.10
CA ALA A 61 4.12 20.92 9.04
C ALA A 61 5.08 21.39 10.14
N ALA A 62 5.88 20.49 10.71
CA ALA A 62 6.89 20.83 11.71
C ALA A 62 7.95 21.83 11.18
N TYR A 63 8.41 21.66 9.93
CA TYR A 63 9.31 22.65 9.32
C TYR A 63 8.62 23.99 9.08
N THR A 64 7.36 23.96 8.64
CA THR A 64 6.58 25.17 8.39
C THR A 64 6.34 25.94 9.69
N THR A 65 6.00 25.26 10.78
CA THR A 65 5.81 25.89 12.10
C THR A 65 7.10 26.50 12.63
N LEU A 66 8.22 25.77 12.51
CA LEU A 66 9.54 26.31 12.87
C LEU A 66 9.90 27.54 12.03
N GLN A 67 9.63 27.52 10.72
CA GLN A 67 9.87 28.66 9.84
C GLN A 67 9.00 29.87 10.24
N GLU A 68 7.72 29.64 10.55
CA GLU A 68 6.81 30.70 10.98
C GLU A 68 7.25 31.30 12.33
N GLU A 69 7.68 30.46 13.27
CA GLU A 69 8.15 30.91 14.57
C GLU A 69 9.50 31.65 14.48
N ALA A 70 10.41 31.17 13.64
CA ALA A 70 11.66 31.87 13.34
C ALA A 70 11.40 33.26 12.75
N LYS A 71 10.46 33.36 11.79
CA LYS A 71 10.04 34.63 11.20
C LYS A 71 9.40 35.56 12.24
N LYS A 72 8.53 35.05 13.12
CA LYS A 72 7.95 35.83 14.24
C LYS A 72 9.00 36.36 15.20
N ARG A 73 10.09 35.61 15.41
CA ARG A 73 11.22 36.02 16.25
C ARG A 73 12.24 36.92 15.52
N GLY A 74 11.97 37.30 14.27
CA GLY A 74 12.81 38.21 13.49
C GLY A 74 14.02 37.55 12.83
N TYR A 75 14.09 36.22 12.79
CA TYR A 75 15.12 35.52 12.01
C TYR A 75 14.76 35.62 10.52
N GLU A 76 15.64 36.23 9.73
CA GLU A 76 15.53 36.26 8.28
C GLU A 76 16.23 35.05 7.65
N GLN A 77 15.65 34.55 6.56
CA GLN A 77 16.22 33.45 5.81
C GLN A 77 17.53 33.93 5.17
N ALA A 78 18.66 33.31 5.53
CA ALA A 78 19.94 33.65 4.97
C ALA A 78 19.90 33.43 3.46
N THR A 79 19.72 34.50 2.70
CA THR A 79 19.93 34.49 1.25
C THR A 79 21.38 34.11 1.07
N SER A 80 21.66 32.96 0.44
CA SER A 80 23.03 32.57 0.12
C SER A 80 23.62 33.69 -0.74
N GLN A 81 24.40 34.58 -0.12
CA GLN A 81 25.13 35.59 -0.86
C GLN A 81 26.09 34.78 -1.74
N ILE A 82 25.83 34.79 -3.05
CA ILE A 82 26.77 34.26 -4.03
C ILE A 82 27.96 35.21 -3.95
N ILE A 83 28.94 34.88 -3.11
CA ILE A 83 30.19 35.61 -3.04
C ILE A 83 30.94 35.24 -4.33
N LEU A 84 30.98 36.18 -5.28
CA LEU A 84 31.88 36.08 -6.44
C LEU A 84 33.32 36.11 -5.90
N SER A 85 33.90 34.94 -5.66
CA SER A 85 35.27 34.79 -5.15
C SER A 85 36.35 34.92 -6.23
N SER A 86 35.98 35.37 -7.44
CA SER A 86 36.96 35.56 -8.51
C SER A 86 37.45 37.01 -8.50
N PRO A 87 38.72 37.28 -8.12
CA PRO A 87 39.29 38.61 -8.26
C PRO A 87 39.31 38.97 -9.75
N ILE A 88 38.50 39.96 -10.14
CA ILE A 88 38.51 40.50 -11.49
C ILE A 88 39.88 41.15 -11.67
N PRO A 89 40.74 40.72 -12.63
CA PRO A 89 42.01 41.36 -12.84
C PRO A 89 41.76 42.78 -13.38
N MET A 90 42.03 43.79 -12.54
CA MET A 90 42.11 45.19 -12.96
C MET A 90 43.36 45.40 -13.82
N ALA A 91 43.37 44.89 -15.06
CA ALA A 91 44.30 45.32 -16.10
C ALA A 91 43.98 44.66 -17.45
N LEU A 92 43.09 45.29 -18.22
CA LEU A 92 43.14 45.34 -19.69
C LEU A 92 42.38 46.64 -20.01
N ASN A 93 42.93 47.69 -20.59
CA ASN A 93 43.92 47.78 -21.66
C ASN A 93 44.54 49.19 -21.63
N ARG A 94 45.79 49.31 -22.10
CA ARG A 94 46.46 50.58 -22.43
C ARG A 94 45.82 51.22 -23.66
#